data_AF-A0A2G4RI34-F1
#
_entry.id   AF-A0A2G4RI34-F1
#
_cell.length_a   1.000
_cell.length_b   1.000
_cell.length_c   1.000
_cell.angle_alpha   90.00
_cell.angle_beta   90.00
_cell.angle_gamma   90.00
#
_symmetry.space_group_name_H-M   'P 1'
#
loop_
_entity.id
_entity.type
_entity.pdbx_description
1 polymer ?
#
loop_
_entity_poly.entity_id
_entity_poly.type
_entity_poly.pdbx_seq_one_letter_code
_entity_poly.pdbx_strand_id
1 'polypeptide(L)'
;MAAIEMQIKKTKISLLLTAFLALQISFTSTAHSETGQNKDQQLAQKLFSTYLAKHKNVQVDTARLILAPAQSKTTPALLVRFASPQTCRNNACMTTILMPDNGNWKVVLEKHAKEIRIQKKVGPNGLYNLDIDGEVWEWTGGPTFYPKVSSLGEDFDATKTKAPNRIARVMEEILTSPEWLKIHHYSHNDNFNFNGTRIFPNNNASVWFVYAYAGGECSLSGCPSAVILDAPSGQKPLWVGLSDGSGSVSKSSLKQNGWSDILIIRRLGFDTLSYNGQYYKLSGTSYPSKITPAP
;
A
#
# COMPACT_ATOMS: atom_id res chain seq x y z
N MET A 1 43.16 37.48 -43.83
CA MET A 1 44.14 37.72 -42.75
C MET A 1 43.36 38.02 -41.47
N ALA A 2 43.31 37.07 -40.54
CA ALA A 2 43.00 37.30 -39.14
C ALA A 2 43.42 36.04 -38.39
N ALA A 3 44.66 36.06 -37.90
CA ALA A 3 45.08 35.25 -36.78
C ALA A 3 44.48 35.84 -35.51
N ILE A 4 44.09 35.01 -34.57
CA ILE A 4 44.41 35.08 -33.13
C ILE A 4 43.91 33.76 -32.52
N GLU A 5 44.83 32.82 -32.39
CA GLU A 5 44.82 31.85 -31.30
C GLU A 5 45.36 32.56 -30.06
N MET A 6 44.72 32.37 -28.90
CA MET A 6 45.47 32.29 -27.65
C MET A 6 44.75 31.40 -26.63
N GLN A 7 45.27 30.19 -26.51
CA GLN A 7 45.06 29.26 -25.40
C GLN A 7 45.91 29.67 -24.20
N ILE A 8 45.31 29.89 -23.03
CA ILE A 8 45.99 29.72 -21.73
C ILE A 8 45.09 28.98 -20.73
N LYS A 9 45.45 27.70 -20.55
CA LYS A 9 45.41 26.80 -19.38
C LYS A 9 44.54 27.12 -18.14
N LYS A 10 43.60 26.19 -17.91
CA LYS A 10 43.33 25.40 -16.68
C LYS A 10 43.73 26.02 -15.33
N THR A 11 42.72 26.35 -14.51
CA THR A 11 42.74 26.04 -13.07
C THR A 11 41.36 25.52 -12.66
N LYS A 12 41.32 24.28 -12.17
CA LYS A 12 40.13 23.63 -11.59
C LYS A 12 39.88 24.24 -10.21
N ILE A 13 38.72 24.85 -9.97
CA ILE A 13 38.15 24.92 -8.62
C ILE A 13 36.68 24.49 -8.70
N SER A 14 36.44 23.40 -7.98
CA SER A 14 35.19 22.74 -7.71
C SER A 14 34.25 23.66 -6.93
N LEU A 15 33.00 23.79 -7.38
CA LEU A 15 31.87 24.03 -6.48
C LEU A 15 30.59 23.57 -7.18
N LEU A 16 30.25 22.30 -6.93
CA LEU A 16 28.88 21.81 -7.06
C LEU A 16 28.01 22.62 -6.09
N LEU A 17 27.22 23.55 -6.62
CA LEU A 17 26.07 24.10 -5.93
C LEU A 17 24.88 23.19 -6.24
N THR A 18 24.77 22.08 -5.49
CA THR A 18 23.54 21.28 -5.47
C THR A 18 22.49 22.11 -4.75
N ALA A 19 21.62 22.77 -5.50
CA ALA A 19 20.42 23.40 -4.98
C ALA A 19 19.53 22.31 -4.38
N PHE A 20 19.60 22.16 -3.05
CA PHE A 20 18.59 21.46 -2.27
C PHE A 20 17.29 22.27 -2.38
N LEU A 21 16.40 21.84 -3.27
CA LEU A 21 15.00 22.26 -3.22
C LEU A 21 14.41 21.65 -1.93
N ALA A 22 14.43 22.43 -0.85
CA ALA A 22 13.60 22.16 0.31
C ALA A 22 12.13 22.38 -0.13
N LEU A 23 11.45 21.29 -0.45
CA LEU A 23 10.00 21.31 -0.58
C LEU A 23 9.44 21.60 0.82
N GLN A 24 8.91 22.82 1.02
CA GLN A 24 8.12 23.12 2.21
C GLN A 24 6.84 22.27 2.15
N ILE A 25 6.80 21.22 2.97
CA ILE A 25 5.56 20.52 3.29
C ILE A 25 4.88 21.36 4.37
N SER A 26 3.83 22.07 4.00
CA SER A 26 2.98 22.79 4.95
C SER A 26 2.24 21.79 5.83
N PHE A 27 2.77 21.52 7.02
CA PHE A 27 2.01 20.90 8.09
C PHE A 27 1.15 21.98 8.74
N THR A 28 -0.05 22.23 8.23
CA THR A 28 -1.05 22.98 9.00
C THR A 28 -1.73 22.02 9.98
N SER A 29 -1.04 21.70 11.08
CA SER A 29 -1.70 21.28 12.30
C SER A 29 -1.95 22.53 13.15
N THR A 30 -3.21 22.89 13.35
CA THR A 30 -3.55 23.88 14.37
C THR A 30 -3.28 23.29 15.75
N ALA A 31 -2.14 23.69 16.32
CA ALA A 31 -1.78 23.84 17.74
C ALA A 31 -2.15 22.75 18.76
N HIS A 32 -1.13 22.10 19.35
CA HIS A 32 -0.95 22.06 20.81
C HIS A 32 0.50 21.69 21.24
N SER A 33 1.18 22.65 21.88
CA SER A 33 2.34 22.57 22.81
C SER A 33 3.65 21.88 22.37
N GLU A 34 4.70 22.69 22.21
CA GLU A 34 6.11 22.30 21.92
C GLU A 34 6.72 21.31 22.94
N THR A 35 6.20 21.22 24.17
CA THR A 35 6.68 20.26 25.19
C THR A 35 6.18 18.83 24.99
N GLY A 36 5.03 18.65 24.30
CA GLY A 36 4.47 17.33 24.00
C GLY A 36 5.18 16.65 22.82
N GLN A 37 5.59 17.42 21.83
CA GLN A 37 6.22 16.93 20.60
C GLN A 37 7.56 16.22 20.87
N ASN A 38 8.38 16.75 21.78
CA ASN A 38 9.65 16.14 22.16
C ASN A 38 9.45 14.78 22.88
N LYS A 39 8.45 14.67 23.78
CA LYS A 39 8.13 13.41 24.47
C LYS A 39 7.64 12.33 23.50
N ASP A 40 6.82 12.71 22.53
CA ASP A 40 6.29 11.79 21.53
C ASP A 40 7.36 11.32 20.55
N GLN A 41 8.28 12.21 20.15
CA GLN A 41 9.46 11.84 19.37
C GLN A 41 10.36 10.87 20.14
N GLN A 42 10.64 11.13 21.41
CA GLN A 42 11.42 10.21 22.25
C GLN A 42 10.76 8.84 22.41
N LEU A 43 9.45 8.81 22.64
CA LEU A 43 8.68 7.57 22.69
C LEU A 43 8.81 6.80 21.37
N ALA A 44 8.58 7.46 20.24
CA ALA A 44 8.71 6.85 18.91
C ALA A 44 10.14 6.33 18.66
N GLN A 45 11.16 7.11 18.99
CA GLN A 45 12.57 6.70 18.86
C GLN A 45 12.89 5.48 19.72
N LYS A 46 12.35 5.40 20.94
CA LYS A 46 12.51 4.23 21.82
C LYS A 46 11.83 3.00 21.23
N LEU A 47 10.54 3.12 20.90
CA LEU A 47 9.72 2.01 20.37
C LEU A 47 10.26 1.45 19.06
N PHE A 48 10.82 2.32 18.20
CA PHE A 48 11.34 1.95 16.88
C PHE A 48 12.87 1.91 16.80
N SER A 49 13.56 1.82 17.93
CA SER A 49 15.04 1.81 17.99
C SER A 49 15.68 0.77 17.08
N THR A 50 15.16 -0.46 17.03
CA THR A 50 15.63 -1.52 16.13
C THR A 50 15.43 -1.18 14.65
N TYR A 51 14.31 -0.53 14.30
CA TYR A 51 14.05 -0.08 12.93
C TYR A 51 14.99 1.06 12.54
N LEU A 52 15.17 2.04 13.43
CA LEU A 52 16.08 3.18 13.25
C LEU A 52 17.55 2.74 13.18
N ALA A 53 17.95 1.71 13.91
CA ALA A 53 19.30 1.15 13.82
C ALA A 53 19.64 0.60 12.42
N LYS A 54 18.63 0.14 11.66
CA LYS A 54 18.80 -0.37 10.30
C LYS A 54 18.80 0.72 9.22
N HIS A 55 18.34 1.92 9.55
CA HIS A 55 18.15 3.01 8.58
C HIS A 55 18.90 4.26 9.03
N LYS A 56 19.89 4.69 8.26
CA LYS A 56 20.73 5.83 8.65
C LYS A 56 20.01 7.16 8.41
N ASN A 57 20.27 8.14 9.27
CA ASN A 57 19.82 9.53 9.13
C ASN A 57 18.30 9.68 8.96
N VAL A 58 17.53 8.93 9.74
CA VAL A 58 16.06 9.02 9.73
C VAL A 58 15.61 10.15 10.65
N GLN A 59 14.93 11.14 10.07
CA GLN A 59 14.15 12.12 10.84
C GLN A 59 12.83 11.47 11.28
N VAL A 60 12.48 11.66 12.56
CA VAL A 60 11.23 11.12 13.14
C VAL A 60 10.31 12.28 13.46
N ASP A 61 9.23 12.41 12.70
CA ASP A 61 8.18 13.40 12.93
C ASP A 61 6.99 12.73 13.61
N THR A 62 6.37 13.42 14.57
CA THR A 62 5.23 12.88 15.31
C THR A 62 4.08 13.88 15.41
N ALA A 63 2.85 13.35 15.44
CA ALA A 63 1.65 14.15 15.67
C ALA A 63 0.63 13.35 16.47
N ARG A 64 0.05 13.94 17.52
CA ARG A 64 -1.05 13.31 18.24
C ARG A 64 -2.35 13.44 17.49
N LEU A 65 -3.07 12.33 17.42
CA LEU A 65 -4.40 12.24 16.86
C LEU A 65 -5.36 11.87 17.98
N ILE A 66 -6.60 12.36 17.93
CA ILE A 66 -7.68 11.85 18.76
C ILE A 66 -8.55 11.00 17.86
N LEU A 67 -8.66 9.71 18.15
CA LEU A 67 -9.46 8.77 17.36
C LEU A 67 -10.63 8.29 18.24
N ALA A 68 -11.84 8.37 17.72
CA ALA A 68 -13.03 7.86 18.40
C ALA A 68 -13.53 6.63 17.61
N PRO A 69 -13.52 5.42 18.18
CA PRO A 69 -14.27 4.29 17.65
C PRO A 69 -15.77 4.53 17.83
N ALA A 70 -16.60 3.84 17.04
CA ALA A 70 -18.05 4.06 16.95
C ALA A 70 -18.84 3.88 18.25
N GLN A 71 -18.22 3.41 19.33
CA GLN A 71 -18.88 3.03 20.58
C GLN A 71 -18.01 3.21 21.84
N SER A 72 -16.87 3.92 21.79
CA SER A 72 -15.97 4.03 22.96
C SER A 72 -15.40 5.43 23.20
N LYS A 73 -14.78 5.62 24.37
CA LYS A 73 -14.06 6.85 24.75
C LYS A 73 -13.01 7.20 23.69
N THR A 74 -12.88 8.49 23.42
CA THR A 74 -11.80 9.06 22.59
C THR A 74 -10.47 8.46 23.01
N THR A 75 -9.79 7.78 22.09
CA THR A 75 -8.50 7.14 22.32
C THR A 75 -7.41 8.01 21.68
N PRO A 76 -6.41 8.47 22.45
CA PRO A 76 -5.28 9.17 21.87
C PRO A 76 -4.48 8.18 21.00
N ALA A 77 -4.07 8.63 19.82
CA ALA A 77 -3.18 7.91 18.94
C ALA A 77 -1.98 8.78 18.57
N LEU A 78 -0.90 8.16 18.15
CA LEU A 78 0.31 8.85 17.74
C LEU A 78 0.65 8.49 16.30
N LEU A 79 0.59 9.49 15.42
CA LEU A 79 1.16 9.40 14.09
C LEU A 79 2.67 9.56 14.19
N VAL A 80 3.42 8.68 13.54
CA VAL A 80 4.89 8.71 13.48
C VAL A 80 5.31 8.56 12.02
N ARG A 81 6.11 9.49 11.52
CA ARG A 81 6.66 9.47 10.15
C ARG A 81 8.18 9.39 10.20
N PHE A 82 8.73 8.49 9.39
CA PHE A 82 10.17 8.27 9.25
C PHE A 82 10.64 8.84 7.92
N ALA A 83 11.29 10.00 7.94
CA ALA A 83 11.75 10.71 6.76
C ALA A 83 13.26 10.50 6.52
N SER A 84 13.59 9.74 5.48
CA SER A 84 14.94 9.61 4.90
C SER A 84 14.87 9.05 3.48
N PRO A 85 15.93 9.17 2.67
CA PRO A 85 15.98 8.51 1.36
C PRO A 85 15.77 6.98 1.40
N GLN A 86 16.01 6.33 2.55
CA GLN A 86 15.86 4.88 2.71
C GLN A 86 14.45 4.47 3.15
N THR A 87 13.76 5.35 3.87
CA THR A 87 12.41 5.10 4.40
C THR A 87 11.32 5.75 3.54
N CYS A 88 11.70 6.54 2.54
CA CYS A 88 10.79 7.16 1.58
C CYS A 88 10.93 6.55 0.18
N ARG A 89 9.81 6.44 -0.53
CA ARG A 89 9.69 5.96 -1.91
C ARG A 89 8.77 6.89 -2.68
N ASN A 90 9.21 7.42 -3.83
CA ASN A 90 8.41 8.31 -4.68
C ASN A 90 7.78 9.50 -3.92
N ASN A 91 8.53 10.15 -3.02
CA ASN A 91 8.09 11.23 -2.11
C ASN A 91 7.08 10.82 -1.01
N ALA A 92 6.74 9.54 -0.89
CA ALA A 92 5.95 8.99 0.21
C ALA A 92 6.90 8.38 1.26
N CYS A 93 6.72 8.68 2.54
CA CYS A 93 7.60 8.19 3.60
C CYS A 93 6.89 7.18 4.49
N MET A 94 7.65 6.21 5.01
CA MET A 94 7.12 5.25 5.97
C MET A 94 6.47 5.99 7.13
N THR A 95 5.19 5.72 7.34
CA THR A 95 4.35 6.37 8.32
C THR A 95 3.54 5.31 9.05
N THR A 96 3.42 5.48 10.36
CA THR A 96 2.72 4.54 11.22
C THR A 96 1.81 5.27 12.20
N ILE A 97 0.74 4.60 12.63
CA ILE A 97 -0.12 5.06 13.71
C ILE A 97 -0.01 4.08 14.86
N LEU A 98 0.31 4.62 16.02
CA LEU A 98 0.36 3.91 17.29
C LEU A 98 -0.92 4.18 18.09
N MET A 99 -1.50 3.13 18.68
CA MET A 99 -2.57 3.25 19.67
C MET A 99 -2.19 2.54 20.98
N PRO A 100 -2.64 3.06 22.14
CA PRO A 100 -2.51 2.38 23.41
C PRO A 100 -3.29 1.06 23.41
N ASP A 101 -2.67 -0.01 23.91
CA ASP A 101 -3.25 -1.34 24.07
C ASP A 101 -2.73 -1.93 25.40
N ASN A 102 -3.59 -1.98 26.42
CA ASN A 102 -3.31 -2.58 27.73
C ASN A 102 -1.98 -2.13 28.38
N GLY A 103 -1.69 -0.83 28.33
CA GLY A 103 -0.46 -0.24 28.89
C GLY A 103 0.74 -0.23 27.93
N ASN A 104 0.61 -0.84 26.75
CA ASN A 104 1.60 -0.84 25.68
C ASN A 104 1.17 0.02 24.49
N TRP A 105 2.06 0.20 23.51
CA TRP A 105 1.75 0.85 22.24
C TRP A 105 1.78 -0.17 21.11
N LYS A 106 0.75 -0.17 20.28
CA LYS A 106 0.62 -1.07 19.14
C LYS A 106 0.57 -0.29 17.85
N VAL A 107 1.28 -0.77 16.83
CA VAL A 107 1.09 -0.26 15.47
C VAL A 107 -0.22 -0.77 14.91
N VAL A 108 -1.08 0.17 14.56
CA VAL A 108 -2.41 -0.08 14.03
C VAL A 108 -2.57 0.35 12.57
N LEU A 109 -1.53 0.96 12.01
CA LEU A 109 -1.37 1.27 10.59
C LEU A 109 0.12 1.40 10.28
N GLU A 110 0.57 0.83 9.16
CA GLU A 110 1.90 1.04 8.58
C GLU A 110 1.74 1.27 7.06
N LYS A 111 2.19 2.42 6.54
CA LYS A 111 2.08 2.76 5.11
C LYS A 111 3.11 3.80 4.70
N HIS A 112 3.61 3.73 3.46
CA HIS A 112 4.29 4.88 2.85
C HIS A 112 3.24 5.90 2.42
N ALA A 113 3.25 7.08 3.06
CA ALA A 113 2.28 8.14 2.82
C ALA A 113 2.96 9.44 2.40
N LYS A 114 2.38 10.17 1.43
CA LYS A 114 2.79 11.56 1.13
C LYS A 114 2.04 12.52 2.04
N GLU A 115 0.73 12.37 2.08
CA GLU A 115 -0.21 13.21 2.80
C GLU A 115 -1.14 12.35 3.67
N ILE A 116 -1.44 12.85 4.88
CA ILE A 116 -2.40 12.26 5.80
C ILE A 116 -3.31 13.38 6.29
N ARG A 117 -4.61 13.20 6.11
CA ARG A 117 -5.67 14.08 6.57
C ARG A 117 -6.57 13.34 7.52
N ILE A 118 -7.00 14.01 8.58
CA ILE A 118 -8.01 13.46 9.48
C ILE A 118 -9.37 14.00 9.01
N GLN A 119 -10.23 13.10 8.54
CA GLN A 119 -11.59 13.44 8.14
C GLN A 119 -12.54 13.15 9.30
N LYS A 120 -13.16 14.21 9.85
CA LYS A 120 -14.24 14.05 10.83
C LYS A 120 -15.49 13.53 10.12
N LYS A 121 -15.97 12.35 10.49
CA LYS A 121 -17.23 11.79 10.01
C LYS A 121 -18.38 12.56 10.64
N VAL A 122 -19.32 13.00 9.80
CA VAL A 122 -20.57 13.62 10.25
C VAL A 122 -21.45 12.54 10.88
N GLY A 123 -21.82 12.71 12.16
CA GLY A 123 -22.64 11.78 12.93
C GLY A 123 -22.46 11.96 14.44
N PRO A 124 -23.38 11.45 15.28
CA PRO A 124 -23.39 11.70 16.73
C PRO A 124 -22.12 11.20 17.46
N ASN A 125 -21.36 10.28 16.84
CA ASN A 125 -20.21 9.62 17.47
C ASN A 125 -18.85 10.13 16.98
N GLY A 126 -18.80 11.17 16.13
CA GLY A 126 -17.57 11.89 15.78
C GLY A 126 -16.38 11.02 15.36
N LEU A 127 -16.61 9.99 14.52
CA LEU A 127 -15.53 9.13 14.01
C LEU A 127 -14.50 9.97 13.26
N TYR A 128 -13.23 9.60 13.36
CA TYR A 128 -12.18 10.17 12.53
C TYR A 128 -11.71 9.10 11.54
N ASN A 129 -11.97 9.34 10.27
CA ASN A 129 -11.38 8.56 9.19
C ASN A 129 -10.01 9.18 8.87
N LEU A 130 -9.07 8.35 8.45
CA LEU A 130 -7.78 8.83 7.96
C LEU A 130 -7.84 8.81 6.45
N ASP A 131 -7.68 9.96 5.82
CA ASP A 131 -7.47 10.04 4.39
C ASP A 131 -5.97 10.09 4.13
N ILE A 132 -5.46 9.04 3.50
CA ILE A 132 -4.03 8.83 3.25
C ILE A 132 -3.84 8.75 1.76
N ASP A 133 -3.22 9.78 1.18
CA ASP A 133 -3.03 9.90 -0.26
C ASP A 133 -4.33 9.73 -1.08
N GLY A 134 -5.49 10.14 -0.55
CA GLY A 134 -6.80 10.05 -1.21
C GLY A 134 -7.58 8.77 -0.92
N GLU A 135 -7.01 7.83 -0.17
CA GLU A 135 -7.65 6.61 0.32
C GLU A 135 -8.17 6.83 1.73
N VAL A 136 -9.46 6.57 1.98
CA VAL A 136 -10.07 6.72 3.29
C VAL A 136 -9.92 5.42 4.09
N TRP A 137 -9.38 5.51 5.29
CA TRP A 137 -9.18 4.42 6.23
C TRP A 137 -10.08 4.61 7.45
N GLU A 138 -10.79 3.55 7.80
CA GLU A 138 -11.68 3.50 8.95
C GLU A 138 -11.15 2.56 10.03
N TRP A 139 -11.30 3.03 11.26
CA TRP A 139 -11.17 2.19 12.44
C TRP A 139 -12.50 1.49 12.70
N THR A 140 -12.59 0.22 12.37
CA THR A 140 -13.82 -0.57 12.57
C THR A 140 -13.94 -1.16 13.98
N GLY A 141 -13.06 -0.77 14.91
CA GLY A 141 -12.99 -1.33 16.27
C GLY A 141 -12.10 -2.58 16.40
N GLY A 142 -11.47 -3.02 15.30
CA GLY A 142 -10.45 -4.07 15.30
C GLY A 142 -9.06 -3.56 15.71
N PRO A 143 -8.01 -4.39 15.62
CA PRO A 143 -6.65 -4.03 16.01
C PRO A 143 -5.89 -3.18 14.96
N THR A 144 -6.48 -2.93 13.79
CA THR A 144 -5.85 -2.22 12.68
C THR A 144 -6.87 -1.36 11.93
N PHE A 145 -6.37 -0.34 11.23
CA PHE A 145 -7.16 0.44 10.27
C PHE A 145 -7.39 -0.38 9.01
N TYR A 146 -8.58 -0.23 8.43
CA TYR A 146 -8.94 -0.83 7.15
C TYR A 146 -9.39 0.27 6.19
N PRO A 147 -8.94 0.28 4.94
CA PRO A 147 -9.41 1.22 3.95
C PRO A 147 -10.84 0.90 3.60
N LYS A 148 -11.61 1.95 3.36
CA LYS A 148 -12.92 1.83 2.76
C LYS A 148 -12.71 1.47 1.30
N VAL A 149 -13.13 0.26 0.94
CA VAL A 149 -13.12 -0.26 -0.43
C VAL A 149 -13.69 0.77 -1.42
N SER A 150 -14.80 1.43 -1.08
CA SER A 150 -15.40 2.50 -1.89
C SER A 150 -14.57 3.78 -2.07
N SER A 151 -13.63 4.05 -1.17
CA SER A 151 -12.68 5.17 -1.32
C SER A 151 -11.49 4.81 -2.20
N LEU A 152 -11.23 3.51 -2.37
CA LEU A 152 -10.11 3.00 -3.14
C LEU A 152 -10.36 3.08 -4.64
N GLY A 153 -11.60 2.93 -5.10
CA GLY A 153 -11.99 3.27 -6.45
C GLY A 153 -13.21 2.51 -6.93
N GLU A 154 -13.13 1.89 -8.11
CA GLU A 154 -14.21 1.03 -8.61
C GLU A 154 -14.03 -0.38 -8.05
N ASP A 155 -15.03 -0.84 -7.32
CA ASP A 155 -15.00 -2.12 -6.62
C ASP A 155 -15.24 -3.28 -7.59
N PHE A 156 -14.61 -4.41 -7.31
CA PHE A 156 -14.86 -5.65 -8.03
C PHE A 156 -14.94 -6.84 -7.08
N ASP A 157 -15.77 -7.82 -7.48
CA ASP A 157 -16.02 -9.03 -6.73
C ASP A 157 -16.05 -10.21 -7.70
N ALA A 158 -14.99 -11.02 -7.69
CA ALA A 158 -14.90 -12.24 -8.47
C ALA A 158 -15.56 -13.42 -7.76
N THR A 159 -16.10 -13.31 -6.54
CA THR A 159 -16.69 -14.47 -5.85
C THR A 159 -18.03 -14.91 -6.45
N LYS A 160 -18.69 -14.02 -7.20
CA LYS A 160 -20.09 -14.20 -7.65
C LYS A 160 -20.27 -14.63 -9.09
N THR A 161 -19.24 -14.51 -9.92
CA THR A 161 -19.38 -14.66 -11.38
C THR A 161 -18.39 -15.67 -11.92
N LYS A 162 -18.87 -16.70 -12.63
CA LYS A 162 -18.00 -17.70 -13.25
C LYS A 162 -17.06 -17.05 -14.27
N ALA A 163 -15.78 -17.42 -14.24
CA ALA A 163 -14.82 -16.93 -15.21
C ALA A 163 -15.13 -17.49 -16.62
N PRO A 164 -14.90 -16.74 -17.70
CA PRO A 164 -14.97 -17.30 -19.05
C PRO A 164 -14.00 -18.47 -19.23
N ASN A 165 -14.39 -19.50 -20.00
CA ASN A 165 -13.59 -20.74 -20.15
C ASN A 165 -12.12 -20.47 -20.52
N ARG A 166 -11.85 -19.52 -21.41
CA ARG A 166 -10.47 -19.16 -21.80
C ARG A 166 -9.63 -18.60 -20.64
N ILE A 167 -10.28 -17.88 -19.72
CA ILE A 167 -9.65 -17.28 -18.54
C ILE A 167 -9.46 -18.34 -17.46
N ALA A 168 -10.48 -19.19 -17.25
CA ALA A 168 -10.40 -20.33 -16.35
C ALA A 168 -9.24 -21.28 -16.72
N ARG A 169 -9.09 -21.60 -18.02
CA ARG A 169 -8.00 -22.45 -18.51
C ARG A 169 -6.62 -21.87 -18.20
N VAL A 170 -6.42 -20.57 -18.38
CA VAL A 170 -5.13 -19.92 -18.04
C VAL A 170 -4.88 -19.96 -16.54
N MET A 171 -5.92 -19.79 -15.72
CA MET A 171 -5.80 -19.93 -14.28
C MET A 171 -5.44 -21.37 -13.88
N GLU A 172 -6.04 -22.38 -14.51
CA GLU A 172 -5.71 -23.79 -14.33
C GLU A 172 -4.24 -24.10 -14.74
N GLU A 173 -3.79 -23.59 -15.88
CA GLU A 173 -2.37 -23.67 -16.31
C GLU A 173 -1.43 -23.04 -15.28
N ILE A 174 -1.80 -21.91 -14.67
CA ILE A 174 -1.02 -21.29 -13.59
C ILE A 174 -0.95 -22.20 -12.37
N LEU A 175 -2.08 -22.76 -11.91
CA LEU A 175 -2.14 -23.60 -10.70
C LEU A 175 -1.41 -24.93 -10.86
N THR A 176 -1.27 -25.41 -12.09
CA THR A 176 -0.52 -26.63 -12.43
C THR A 176 0.94 -26.35 -12.81
N SER A 177 1.34 -25.08 -12.93
CA SER A 177 2.69 -24.70 -13.33
C SER A 177 3.74 -25.09 -12.27
N PRO A 178 4.95 -25.55 -12.67
CA PRO A 178 6.03 -25.84 -11.74
C PRO A 178 6.39 -24.66 -10.83
N GLU A 179 6.27 -23.42 -11.33
CA GLU A 179 6.52 -22.19 -10.59
C GLU A 179 5.56 -22.00 -9.42
N TRP A 180 4.26 -22.24 -9.64
CA TRP A 180 3.25 -22.15 -8.60
C TRP A 180 3.45 -23.24 -7.54
N LEU A 181 3.69 -24.47 -7.98
CA LEU A 181 3.83 -25.65 -7.12
C LEU A 181 5.06 -25.57 -6.20
N LYS A 182 6.13 -24.87 -6.62
CA LYS A 182 7.30 -24.58 -5.77
C LYS A 182 6.96 -23.76 -4.53
N ILE A 183 5.89 -22.96 -4.59
CA ILE A 183 5.49 -22.04 -3.52
C ILE A 183 4.30 -22.62 -2.75
N HIS A 184 3.43 -23.38 -3.43
CA HIS A 184 2.19 -23.91 -2.89
C HIS A 184 2.17 -25.44 -2.98
N HIS A 185 2.82 -26.08 -2.00
CA HIS A 185 3.11 -27.53 -1.95
C HIS A 185 1.88 -28.46 -2.02
N TYR A 186 0.65 -27.95 -1.93
CA TYR A 186 -0.58 -28.75 -1.80
C TYR A 186 -1.66 -28.46 -2.84
N SER A 187 -1.43 -27.59 -3.84
CA SER A 187 -2.53 -27.13 -4.72
C SER A 187 -2.98 -28.10 -5.83
N HIS A 188 -2.72 -29.40 -5.72
CA HIS A 188 -3.08 -30.41 -6.72
C HIS A 188 -4.54 -30.87 -6.64
N ASN A 189 -5.45 -29.93 -6.41
CA ASN A 189 -6.87 -30.23 -6.42
C ASN A 189 -7.46 -29.94 -7.81
N ASP A 190 -7.82 -30.98 -8.55
CA ASP A 190 -8.41 -30.85 -9.89
C ASP A 190 -9.84 -30.25 -9.86
N ASN A 191 -10.41 -30.01 -8.67
CA ASN A 191 -11.78 -29.52 -8.49
C ASN A 191 -11.86 -28.00 -8.22
N PHE A 192 -10.90 -27.20 -8.69
CA PHE A 192 -11.00 -25.75 -8.58
C PHE A 192 -12.21 -25.23 -9.36
N ASN A 193 -13.00 -24.41 -8.68
CA ASN A 193 -13.97 -23.55 -9.33
C ASN A 193 -13.30 -22.21 -9.64
N PHE A 194 -13.43 -21.77 -10.89
CA PHE A 194 -12.83 -20.54 -11.38
C PHE A 194 -13.91 -19.48 -11.57
N ASN A 195 -13.87 -18.48 -10.70
CA ASN A 195 -14.72 -17.30 -10.83
C ASN A 195 -13.86 -16.10 -11.25
N GLY A 196 -14.47 -15.12 -11.92
CA GLY A 196 -13.75 -13.99 -12.44
C GLY A 196 -14.65 -12.80 -12.75
N THR A 197 -14.06 -11.61 -12.62
CA THR A 197 -14.70 -10.34 -12.91
C THR A 197 -13.79 -9.49 -13.78
N ARG A 198 -14.39 -8.71 -14.67
CA ARG A 198 -13.65 -7.81 -15.55
C ARG A 198 -13.39 -6.50 -14.80
N ILE A 199 -12.13 -6.17 -14.57
CA ILE A 199 -11.71 -5.00 -13.80
C ILE A 199 -11.29 -3.82 -14.68
N PHE A 200 -10.94 -4.06 -15.94
CA PHE A 200 -10.79 -3.01 -16.95
C PHE A 200 -11.43 -3.42 -18.27
N PRO A 201 -12.49 -2.72 -18.72
CA PRO A 201 -13.02 -2.87 -20.06
C PRO A 201 -12.23 -1.99 -21.04
N ASN A 202 -11.61 -2.58 -22.07
CA ASN A 202 -11.17 -1.89 -23.28
C ASN A 202 -11.68 -2.68 -24.50
N ASN A 203 -11.97 -1.99 -25.60
CA ASN A 203 -12.59 -2.55 -26.80
C ASN A 203 -11.76 -3.67 -27.45
N ASN A 204 -10.43 -3.62 -27.32
CA ASN A 204 -9.52 -4.58 -27.93
C ASN A 204 -8.75 -5.46 -26.93
N ALA A 205 -8.90 -5.24 -25.62
CA ALA A 205 -8.28 -6.08 -24.59
C ALA A 205 -9.06 -5.90 -23.29
N SER A 206 -9.26 -6.98 -22.54
CA SER A 206 -9.92 -6.90 -21.23
C SER A 206 -9.00 -7.43 -20.15
N VAL A 207 -9.18 -6.92 -18.94
CA VAL A 207 -8.39 -7.35 -17.79
C VAL A 207 -9.35 -8.02 -16.83
N TRP A 208 -9.02 -9.25 -16.48
CA TRP A 208 -9.82 -10.08 -15.60
C TRP A 208 -9.08 -10.26 -14.29
N PHE A 209 -9.80 -10.07 -13.19
CA PHE A 209 -9.41 -10.62 -11.92
C PHE A 209 -10.07 -11.99 -11.77
N VAL A 210 -9.28 -13.01 -11.48
CA VAL A 210 -9.71 -14.41 -11.41
C VAL A 210 -9.37 -14.95 -10.05
N TYR A 211 -10.33 -15.67 -9.48
CA TYR A 211 -10.28 -16.26 -8.16
C TYR A 211 -10.60 -17.75 -8.29
N ALA A 212 -9.68 -18.60 -7.85
CA ALA A 212 -9.84 -20.04 -7.84
C ALA A 212 -10.13 -20.51 -6.42
N TYR A 213 -11.21 -21.27 -6.23
CA TYR A 213 -11.57 -21.82 -4.93
C TYR A 213 -11.85 -23.31 -4.99
N ALA A 214 -11.32 -24.02 -4.00
CA ALA A 214 -11.61 -25.42 -3.72
C ALA A 214 -11.58 -25.61 -2.19
N GLY A 215 -12.35 -26.56 -1.68
CA GLY A 215 -12.38 -26.87 -0.25
C GLY A 215 -10.99 -27.28 0.24
N GLY A 216 -10.46 -26.60 1.26
CA GLY A 216 -9.14 -26.89 1.83
C GLY A 216 -7.95 -26.18 1.16
N GLU A 217 -8.12 -25.62 -0.03
CA GLU A 217 -7.02 -25.01 -0.82
C GLU A 217 -6.76 -23.53 -0.49
N CYS A 218 -7.64 -22.92 0.29
CA CYS A 218 -7.52 -21.54 0.71
C CYS A 218 -6.75 -21.42 2.02
N SER A 219 -5.60 -20.76 1.97
CA SER A 219 -4.76 -20.48 3.15
C SER A 219 -5.36 -19.38 4.05
N LEU A 220 -4.71 -19.12 5.18
CA LEU A 220 -5.00 -17.93 6.01
C LEU A 220 -4.78 -16.60 5.26
N SER A 221 -4.05 -16.60 4.15
CA SER A 221 -3.83 -15.42 3.31
C SER A 221 -4.84 -15.29 2.16
N GLY A 222 -5.78 -16.22 2.03
CA GLY A 222 -6.75 -16.28 0.93
C GLY A 222 -6.54 -17.48 0.00
N CYS A 223 -7.29 -17.49 -1.08
CA CYS A 223 -7.25 -18.51 -2.13
C CYS A 223 -6.46 -18.03 -3.34
N PRO A 224 -6.04 -18.93 -4.23
CA PRO A 224 -5.29 -18.58 -5.43
C PRO A 224 -6.05 -17.58 -6.31
N SER A 225 -5.32 -16.59 -6.84
CA SER A 225 -5.91 -15.54 -7.66
C SER A 225 -4.91 -14.99 -8.67
N ALA A 226 -5.43 -14.44 -9.76
CA ALA A 226 -4.62 -13.85 -10.81
C ALA A 226 -5.27 -12.62 -11.43
N VAL A 227 -4.45 -11.72 -11.95
CA VAL A 227 -4.86 -10.68 -12.89
C VAL A 227 -4.42 -11.13 -14.27
N ILE A 228 -5.35 -11.28 -15.20
CA ILE A 228 -5.09 -11.83 -16.54
C ILE A 228 -5.49 -10.80 -17.58
N LEU A 229 -4.54 -10.47 -18.46
CA LEU A 229 -4.81 -9.74 -19.69
C LEU A 229 -5.39 -10.71 -20.71
N ASP A 230 -6.53 -10.36 -21.27
CA ASP A 230 -7.23 -11.07 -22.33
C ASP A 230 -7.24 -10.21 -23.59
N ALA A 231 -6.32 -10.49 -24.50
CA ALA A 231 -6.10 -9.74 -25.73
C ALA A 231 -6.17 -10.68 -26.96
N PRO A 232 -6.37 -10.14 -28.18
CA PRO A 232 -6.35 -10.92 -29.42
C PRO A 232 -5.05 -11.72 -29.63
N SER A 233 -3.93 -11.21 -29.13
CA SER A 233 -2.63 -11.88 -29.16
C SER A 233 -2.52 -13.07 -28.20
N GLY A 234 -3.51 -13.29 -27.34
CA GLY A 234 -3.54 -14.34 -26.32
C GLY A 234 -3.76 -13.80 -24.92
N GLN A 235 -3.97 -14.73 -23.98
CA GLN A 235 -4.09 -14.43 -22.57
C GLN A 235 -2.71 -14.41 -21.91
N LYS A 236 -2.49 -13.46 -21.01
CA LYS A 236 -1.22 -13.32 -20.28
C LYS A 236 -1.47 -13.02 -18.81
N PRO A 237 -0.88 -13.77 -17.86
CA PRO A 237 -0.92 -13.38 -16.47
C PRO A 237 -0.11 -12.09 -16.26
N LEU A 238 -0.75 -11.10 -15.67
CA LEU A 238 -0.13 -9.85 -15.21
C LEU A 238 0.19 -9.90 -13.71
N TRP A 239 -0.47 -10.76 -12.94
CA TRP A 239 -0.15 -11.02 -11.54
C TRP A 239 -0.73 -12.37 -11.13
N VAL A 240 -0.06 -13.02 -10.18
CA VAL A 240 -0.47 -14.27 -9.55
C VAL A 240 -0.18 -14.17 -8.06
N GLY A 241 -1.13 -14.58 -7.23
CA GLY A 241 -0.99 -14.53 -5.79
C GLY A 241 -2.20 -15.08 -5.05
N LEU A 242 -2.47 -14.55 -3.85
CA LEU A 242 -3.56 -14.98 -2.99
C LEU A 242 -4.51 -13.82 -2.68
N SER A 243 -5.82 -14.10 -2.63
CA SER A 243 -6.85 -13.12 -2.29
C SER A 243 -8.10 -13.74 -1.65
N ASP A 244 -9.01 -12.90 -1.17
CA ASP A 244 -10.38 -13.27 -0.78
C ASP A 244 -11.40 -13.09 -1.91
N GLY A 245 -10.95 -12.95 -3.15
CA GLY A 245 -11.80 -12.91 -4.34
C GLY A 245 -12.40 -11.54 -4.64
N SER A 246 -12.01 -10.48 -3.93
CA SER A 246 -12.52 -9.12 -4.12
C SER A 246 -11.41 -8.06 -4.01
N GLY A 247 -11.71 -6.85 -4.46
CA GLY A 247 -10.77 -5.74 -4.46
C GLY A 247 -11.36 -4.47 -5.05
N SER A 248 -10.48 -3.51 -5.33
CA SER A 248 -10.84 -2.26 -6.02
C SER A 248 -9.77 -1.85 -7.01
N VAL A 249 -10.19 -1.25 -8.12
CA VAL A 249 -9.30 -0.55 -9.04
C VAL A 249 -9.05 0.85 -8.51
N SER A 250 -7.79 1.20 -8.28
CA SER A 250 -7.42 2.45 -7.63
C SER A 250 -7.86 3.69 -8.42
N LYS A 251 -8.41 4.68 -7.72
CA LYS A 251 -8.61 6.06 -8.19
C LYS A 251 -7.31 6.86 -8.30
N SER A 252 -6.19 6.32 -7.80
CA SER A 252 -4.87 6.96 -7.84
C SER A 252 -4.55 7.53 -9.23
N SER A 253 -4.13 8.79 -9.26
CA SER A 253 -3.70 9.51 -10.47
C SER A 253 -2.41 8.96 -11.09
N LEU A 254 -1.74 8.01 -10.42
CA LEU A 254 -0.54 7.34 -10.91
C LEU A 254 -0.91 6.22 -11.91
N LYS A 255 -1.52 6.60 -13.03
CA LYS A 255 -1.65 5.68 -14.16
C LYS A 255 -0.27 5.51 -14.79
N GLN A 256 0.35 4.34 -14.64
CA GLN A 256 1.53 3.98 -15.42
C GLN A 256 1.08 3.34 -16.73
N ASN A 257 1.42 3.94 -17.87
CA ASN A 257 1.03 3.49 -19.21
C ASN A 257 -0.49 3.32 -19.42
N GLY A 258 -1.32 4.09 -18.70
CA GLY A 258 -2.78 4.04 -18.82
C GLY A 258 -3.47 3.00 -17.92
N TRP A 259 -2.73 2.25 -17.12
CA TRP A 259 -3.27 1.24 -16.19
C TRP A 259 -3.30 1.79 -14.77
N SER A 260 -4.41 1.56 -14.07
CA SER A 260 -4.55 1.91 -12.65
C SER A 260 -3.98 0.81 -11.76
N ASP A 261 -3.50 1.20 -10.58
CA ASP A 261 -3.13 0.27 -9.52
C ASP A 261 -4.36 -0.55 -9.07
N ILE A 262 -4.12 -1.78 -8.62
CA ILE A 262 -5.18 -2.68 -8.16
C ILE A 262 -4.97 -2.93 -6.66
N LEU A 263 -6.04 -2.85 -5.89
CA LEU A 263 -6.04 -3.30 -4.50
C LEU A 263 -6.74 -4.64 -4.38
N ILE A 264 -6.06 -5.59 -3.76
CA ILE A 264 -6.54 -6.96 -3.56
C ILE A 264 -6.85 -7.16 -2.09
N ILE A 265 -8.09 -7.54 -1.78
CA ILE A 265 -8.47 -7.90 -0.42
C ILE A 265 -7.97 -9.32 -0.13
N ARG A 266 -7.38 -9.51 1.04
CA ARG A 266 -7.06 -10.82 1.61
C ARG A 266 -7.72 -10.94 2.99
N ARG A 267 -7.77 -12.17 3.53
CA ARG A 267 -8.39 -12.45 4.84
C ARG A 267 -7.91 -11.58 6.00
N LEU A 268 -6.65 -11.15 5.97
CA LEU A 268 -6.03 -10.41 7.09
C LEU A 268 -5.78 -8.91 6.80
N GLY A 269 -6.22 -8.37 5.66
CA GLY A 269 -5.77 -7.06 5.16
C GLY A 269 -5.76 -7.00 3.63
N PHE A 270 -4.89 -6.21 3.02
CA PHE A 270 -4.88 -6.06 1.56
C PHE A 270 -3.48 -5.81 0.98
N ASP A 271 -3.38 -6.02 -0.32
CA ASP A 271 -2.23 -5.63 -1.12
C ASP A 271 -2.57 -4.49 -2.06
N THR A 272 -1.60 -3.63 -2.28
CA THR A 272 -1.58 -2.72 -3.42
C THR A 272 -0.64 -3.29 -4.49
N LEU A 273 -1.16 -3.41 -5.70
CA LEU A 273 -0.45 -3.86 -6.89
C LEU A 273 -0.28 -2.68 -7.84
N SER A 274 0.95 -2.32 -8.15
CA SER A 274 1.25 -1.26 -9.13
C SER A 274 1.76 -1.85 -10.44
N TYR A 275 1.25 -1.33 -11.56
CA TYR A 275 1.65 -1.77 -12.89
C TYR A 275 2.98 -1.14 -13.29
N ASN A 276 3.94 -1.95 -13.73
CA ASN A 276 5.28 -1.46 -14.11
C ASN A 276 5.51 -1.34 -15.64
N GLY A 277 4.45 -1.47 -16.44
CA GLY A 277 4.54 -1.52 -17.90
C GLY A 277 4.56 -2.92 -18.51
N GLN A 278 4.71 -3.98 -17.71
CA GLN A 278 4.67 -5.37 -18.19
C GLN A 278 3.77 -6.27 -17.33
N TYR A 279 3.81 -6.10 -16.02
CA TYR A 279 3.05 -6.87 -15.03
C TYR A 279 2.79 -6.03 -13.78
N TYR A 280 1.91 -6.50 -12.92
CA TYR A 280 1.61 -5.90 -11.63
C TYR A 280 2.58 -6.43 -10.57
N LYS A 281 3.17 -5.52 -9.80
CA LYS A 281 4.06 -5.83 -8.67
C LYS A 281 3.43 -5.38 -7.37
N LEU A 282 3.67 -6.14 -6.31
CA LEU A 282 3.34 -5.71 -4.95
C LEU A 282 4.09 -4.41 -4.63
N SER A 283 3.34 -3.34 -4.38
CA SER A 283 3.86 -2.01 -4.04
C SER A 283 3.54 -1.62 -2.60
N GLY A 284 2.53 -2.23 -1.99
CA GLY A 284 2.14 -1.99 -0.61
C GLY A 284 1.37 -3.17 -0.02
N THR A 285 1.40 -3.28 1.31
CA THR A 285 0.69 -4.32 2.06
C THR A 285 0.30 -3.74 3.42
N SER A 286 -0.85 -4.13 3.94
CA SER A 286 -1.48 -3.53 5.13
C SER A 286 -1.94 -4.53 6.21
N TYR A 287 -1.29 -5.71 6.25
CA TYR A 287 -1.43 -6.68 7.35
C TYR A 287 -0.85 -6.13 8.67
N PRO A 288 -0.99 -6.84 9.82
CA PRO A 288 -0.36 -6.44 11.07
C PRO A 288 1.10 -6.06 10.83
N SER A 289 1.45 -4.86 11.32
CA SER A 289 2.74 -4.18 11.15
C SER A 289 3.92 -5.12 10.96
N LYS A 290 4.74 -4.90 9.91
CA LYS A 290 6.05 -5.58 9.79
C LYS A 290 7.07 -4.94 10.74
N ILE A 291 6.80 -3.73 11.18
CA ILE A 291 7.55 -3.02 12.19
C ILE A 291 6.83 -3.19 13.53
N THR A 292 7.18 -4.24 14.27
CA THR A 292 6.69 -4.38 15.65
C THR A 292 7.46 -3.40 16.54
N PRO A 293 6.79 -2.55 17.34
CA PRO A 293 7.45 -1.85 18.43
C PRO A 293 8.22 -2.85 19.29
N ALA A 294 9.40 -2.48 19.77
CA ALA A 294 10.06 -3.29 20.79
C ALA A 294 9.12 -3.44 22.00
N PRO A 295 9.05 -4.63 22.63
CA PRO A 295 8.26 -4.84 23.84
C PRO A 295 8.68 -3.90 24.99
#